data_AF-A0A1F7FIK5-F1
#
_entry.id   AF-A0A1F7FIK5-F1
#
_cell.length_a   1.000
_cell.length_b   1.000
_cell.length_c   1.000
_cell.angle_alpha   90.00
_cell.angle_beta   90.00
_cell.angle_gamma   90.00
#
_symmetry.space_group_name_H-M   'P 1'
#
loop_
_entity.id
_entity.type
_entity.pdbx_description
1 polymer ?
#
loop_
_entity_poly.entity_id
_entity_poly.type
_entity_poly.pdbx_seq_one_letter_code
_entity_poly.pdbx_strand_id
1 'polypeptide(L)'
;MQRIINNIKKSGITFVEVCVAFLILGLVALPVFQFLTGSVKETERYYTETIAISRAKFIMDSLMFQMPWQAIGAGNPCSFEDRKNNDGVKAFLRKSVPKMFGDGCETVDSDVFKADGLYQCRKGFMYRARVKVEDLDEDSSSAPIQFTIELPGKSKQYFKIKDLVPKDSYGKYNLMKKIVVQVKWSNSKNVDPKDDPHAKSIFLVGFKSDLEG
;
A
#
# COMPACT_ATOMS: atom_id res chain seq x y z
N MET A 1 37.51 -81.55 -9.51
CA MET A 1 36.44 -81.57 -10.52
C MET A 1 35.19 -80.94 -9.90
N GLN A 2 34.93 -79.65 -10.17
CA GLN A 2 33.59 -79.02 -10.21
C GLN A 2 33.78 -77.53 -10.51
N ARG A 3 33.50 -77.16 -11.77
CA ARG A 3 33.49 -75.77 -12.22
C ARG A 3 32.20 -75.11 -11.74
N ILE A 4 32.37 -74.00 -11.05
CA ILE A 4 31.40 -72.94 -10.83
C ILE A 4 30.84 -72.50 -12.19
N ILE A 5 29.52 -72.57 -12.39
CA ILE A 5 28.82 -71.85 -13.46
C ILE A 5 27.77 -70.98 -12.79
N ASN A 6 28.16 -69.74 -12.49
CA ASN A 6 27.25 -68.67 -12.12
C ASN A 6 26.34 -68.37 -13.31
N ASN A 7 25.09 -68.81 -13.26
CA ASN A 7 24.03 -68.40 -14.18
C ASN A 7 23.55 -66.99 -13.83
N ILE A 8 24.34 -65.98 -14.19
CA ILE A 8 23.81 -64.61 -14.28
C ILE A 8 23.00 -64.55 -15.57
N LYS A 9 21.70 -64.81 -15.47
CA LYS A 9 20.77 -64.54 -16.56
C LYS A 9 20.87 -63.05 -16.90
N LYS A 10 21.44 -62.73 -18.06
CA LYS A 10 21.34 -61.39 -18.66
C LYS A 10 19.89 -61.18 -19.09
N SER A 11 19.04 -60.74 -18.17
CA SER A 11 17.70 -60.25 -18.49
C SER A 11 17.86 -58.90 -19.17
N GLY A 12 17.42 -58.79 -20.43
CA GLY A 12 17.31 -57.49 -21.09
C GLY A 12 16.21 -56.67 -20.43
N ILE A 13 16.42 -55.36 -20.31
CA ILE A 13 15.41 -54.43 -19.82
C ILE A 13 14.22 -54.49 -20.79
N THR A 14 13.04 -54.85 -20.28
CA THR A 14 11.83 -54.92 -21.11
C THR A 14 11.20 -53.55 -21.25
N PHE A 15 10.55 -53.26 -22.38
CA PHE A 15 9.86 -51.98 -22.60
C PHE A 15 8.87 -51.65 -21.46
N VAL A 16 8.20 -52.68 -20.93
CA VAL A 16 7.27 -52.54 -19.79
C VAL A 16 8.00 -52.05 -18.54
N GLU A 17 9.19 -52.58 -18.25
CA GLU A 17 10.02 -52.16 -17.11
C GLU A 17 10.47 -50.70 -17.24
N VAL A 18 10.81 -50.26 -18.46
CA VAL A 18 11.12 -48.84 -18.74
C VAL A 18 9.89 -47.96 -18.50
N CYS A 19 8.72 -48.34 -19.02
CA CYS A 19 7.47 -47.59 -18.82
C CYS A 19 7.10 -47.49 -17.33
N VAL A 20 7.22 -48.59 -16.58
CA VAL A 20 6.95 -48.62 -15.14
C VAL A 20 7.95 -47.75 -14.38
N ALA A 21 9.23 -47.79 -14.73
CA ALA A 21 10.25 -46.93 -14.11
C ALA A 21 9.95 -45.43 -14.31
N PHE A 22 9.53 -45.01 -15.51
CA PHE A 22 9.12 -43.61 -15.75
C PHE A 22 7.86 -43.22 -14.99
N LEU A 23 6.90 -44.14 -14.84
CA LEU A 23 5.67 -43.89 -14.08
C LEU A 23 5.99 -43.69 -12.59
N ILE A 24 6.82 -44.57 -12.02
CA ILE A 24 7.28 -44.44 -10.63
C ILE A 24 8.06 -43.13 -10.45
N LEU A 25 8.96 -42.79 -11.37
CA LEU A 25 9.74 -41.55 -11.30
C LEU A 25 8.83 -40.32 -11.37
N GLY A 26 7.81 -40.32 -12.24
CA GLY A 26 6.81 -39.25 -12.31
C GLY A 26 6.03 -39.10 -11.01
N LEU A 27 5.56 -40.20 -10.41
CA LEU A 27 4.85 -40.19 -9.13
C LEU A 27 5.71 -39.65 -7.98
N VAL A 28 7.01 -39.99 -7.96
CA VAL A 28 7.95 -39.48 -6.95
C VAL A 28 8.29 -38.00 -7.19
N ALA A 29 8.31 -37.53 -8.43
CA ALA A 29 8.59 -36.14 -8.76
C ALA A 29 7.45 -35.18 -8.42
N LEU A 30 6.19 -35.63 -8.45
CA LEU A 30 5.02 -34.81 -8.11
C LEU A 30 5.07 -34.15 -6.72
N PRO A 31 5.32 -34.86 -5.60
CA PRO A 31 5.40 -34.23 -4.28
C PRO A 31 6.57 -33.24 -4.18
N VAL A 32 7.70 -33.52 -4.83
CA VAL A 32 8.85 -32.59 -4.90
C VAL A 32 8.45 -31.31 -5.62
N PHE A 33 7.74 -31.42 -6.75
CA PHE A 33 7.25 -30.26 -7.49
C PHE A 33 6.22 -29.46 -6.69
N GLN A 34 5.30 -30.13 -5.99
CA GLN A 34 4.34 -29.45 -5.10
C GLN A 34 5.03 -28.70 -3.96
N PHE A 35 6.06 -29.30 -3.36
CA PHE A 35 6.84 -28.65 -2.30
C PHE A 35 7.57 -27.40 -2.82
N LEU A 36 8.25 -27.51 -3.97
CA LEU A 36 8.96 -26.38 -4.58
C LEU A 36 8.00 -25.25 -4.98
N THR A 37 6.89 -25.58 -5.63
CA THR A 37 5.90 -24.57 -6.06
C THR A 37 5.20 -23.91 -4.87
N GLY A 38 4.94 -24.66 -3.78
CA GLY A 38 4.41 -24.11 -2.53
C GLY A 38 5.35 -23.06 -1.92
N SER A 39 6.64 -23.37 -1.80
CA SER A 39 7.64 -22.45 -1.26
C SER A 39 7.79 -21.17 -2.10
N VAL A 40 7.77 -21.30 -3.44
CA VAL A 40 7.81 -20.14 -4.34
C VAL A 40 6.59 -19.25 -4.14
N LYS A 41 5.39 -19.83 -4.04
CA LYS A 41 4.14 -19.09 -3.83
C LYS A 41 4.12 -18.33 -2.50
N GLU A 42 4.63 -18.93 -1.43
CA GLU A 42 4.77 -18.25 -0.14
C GLU A 42 5.77 -17.10 -0.21
N THR A 43 6.92 -17.34 -0.84
CA THR A 43 7.94 -16.30 -1.05
C THR A 43 7.38 -15.12 -1.85
N GLU A 44 6.59 -15.38 -2.91
CA GLU A 44 5.93 -14.33 -3.68
C GLU A 44 4.89 -13.57 -2.84
N ARG A 45 4.12 -14.24 -1.98
CA ARG A 45 3.18 -13.59 -1.05
C ARG A 45 3.91 -12.63 -0.11
N TYR A 46 4.96 -13.08 0.57
CA TYR A 46 5.75 -12.22 1.46
C TYR A 46 6.39 -11.04 0.73
N TYR A 47 6.91 -11.28 -0.48
CA TYR A 47 7.44 -10.23 -1.34
C TYR A 47 6.37 -9.18 -1.66
N THR A 48 5.16 -9.61 -2.07
CA THR A 48 4.09 -8.65 -2.41
C THR A 48 3.65 -7.82 -1.22
N GLU A 49 3.50 -8.45 -0.05
CA GLU A 49 3.12 -7.79 1.18
C GLU A 49 4.17 -6.77 1.65
N THR A 50 5.45 -7.12 1.55
CA THR A 50 6.56 -6.21 1.89
C THR A 50 6.56 -4.97 1.00
N ILE A 51 6.30 -5.12 -0.30
CA ILE A 51 6.16 -3.98 -1.22
C ILE A 51 4.96 -3.12 -0.85
N ALA A 52 3.82 -3.72 -0.53
CA ALA A 52 2.63 -2.97 -0.13
C ALA A 52 2.88 -2.14 1.14
N ILE A 53 3.53 -2.72 2.15
CA ILE A 53 3.92 -2.04 3.38
C ILE A 53 4.89 -0.90 3.09
N SER A 54 5.95 -1.17 2.33
CA SER A 54 6.96 -0.17 1.96
C SER A 54 6.32 1.01 1.21
N ARG A 55 5.39 0.73 0.30
CA ARG A 55 4.65 1.75 -0.44
C ARG A 55 3.73 2.57 0.47
N ALA A 56 2.96 1.91 1.34
CA ALA A 56 2.08 2.59 2.27
C ALA A 56 2.87 3.54 3.18
N LYS A 57 4.01 3.07 3.71
CA LYS A 57 4.92 3.88 4.54
C LYS A 57 5.49 5.06 3.76
N PHE A 58 5.96 4.84 2.53
CA PHE A 58 6.47 5.92 1.68
C PHE A 58 5.43 7.03 1.44
N ILE A 59 4.18 6.65 1.14
CA ILE A 59 3.08 7.61 0.96
C ILE A 59 2.83 8.36 2.27
N MET A 60 2.73 7.64 3.38
CA MET A 60 2.47 8.24 4.70
C MET A 60 3.57 9.23 5.10
N ASP A 61 4.84 8.83 5.01
CA ASP A 61 5.98 9.68 5.34
C ASP A 61 6.03 10.93 4.43
N SER A 62 5.72 10.77 3.15
CA SER A 62 5.65 11.90 2.20
C SER A 62 4.53 12.88 2.56
N LEU A 63 3.35 12.38 2.96
CA LEU A 63 2.23 13.22 3.39
C LEU A 63 2.51 13.91 4.72
N MET A 64 3.15 13.23 5.66
CA MET A 64 3.45 13.78 6.98
C MET A 64 4.50 14.87 6.90
N PHE A 65 5.61 14.63 6.21
CA PHE A 65 6.81 15.48 6.33
C PHE A 65 7.10 16.36 5.11
N GLN A 66 6.72 15.96 3.90
CA GLN A 66 7.11 16.66 2.69
C GLN A 66 5.97 17.49 2.08
N MET A 67 4.73 17.00 2.18
CA MET A 67 3.58 17.73 1.64
C MET A 67 3.21 18.92 2.52
N PRO A 68 3.07 20.13 1.94
CA PRO A 68 2.50 21.26 2.66
C PRO A 68 1.09 20.96 3.16
N TRP A 69 0.75 21.44 4.36
CA TRP A 69 -0.57 21.24 4.98
C TRP A 69 -1.75 21.64 4.06
N GLN A 70 -1.59 22.77 3.38
CA GLN A 70 -2.61 23.37 2.53
C GLN A 70 -2.83 22.61 1.22
N ALA A 71 -1.82 21.85 0.78
CA ALA A 71 -1.88 21.07 -0.46
C ALA A 71 -2.67 19.76 -0.30
N ILE A 72 -2.96 19.34 0.93
CA ILE A 72 -3.70 18.11 1.23
C ILE A 72 -5.18 18.47 1.42
N GLY A 73 -6.04 18.18 0.45
CA GLY A 73 -7.48 18.37 0.54
C GLY A 73 -8.18 17.25 1.30
N ALA A 74 -9.28 17.54 2.00
CA ALA A 74 -10.14 16.49 2.55
C ALA A 74 -10.89 15.74 1.43
N GLY A 75 -11.17 14.45 1.64
CA GLY A 75 -11.93 13.66 0.67
C GLY A 75 -11.60 12.17 0.66
N ASN A 76 -12.35 11.42 -0.17
CA ASN A 76 -12.16 10.00 -0.39
C ASN A 76 -12.39 9.59 -1.87
N PRO A 77 -11.38 9.58 -2.75
CA PRO A 77 -9.98 9.88 -2.48
C PRO A 77 -9.75 11.37 -2.19
N CYS A 78 -8.70 11.65 -1.42
CA CYS A 78 -8.17 12.98 -1.16
C CYS A 78 -7.74 13.65 -2.47
N SER A 79 -7.92 14.97 -2.57
CA SER A 79 -7.37 15.78 -3.67
C SER A 79 -6.10 16.49 -3.22
N PHE A 80 -5.12 16.58 -4.12
CA PHE A 80 -3.94 17.40 -3.97
C PHE A 80 -4.03 18.58 -4.92
N GLU A 81 -4.09 19.78 -4.37
CA GLU A 81 -4.18 21.02 -5.12
C GLU A 81 -3.51 22.14 -4.33
N ASP A 82 -2.86 23.08 -5.01
CA ASP A 82 -2.36 24.28 -4.36
C ASP A 82 -3.22 25.50 -4.69
N ARG A 83 -4.06 25.88 -3.73
CA ARG A 83 -4.96 27.04 -3.85
C ARG A 83 -4.25 28.38 -3.71
N LYS A 84 -3.06 28.42 -3.12
CA LYS A 84 -2.28 29.67 -3.02
C LYS A 84 -1.51 29.99 -4.31
N ASN A 85 -1.64 29.15 -5.33
CA ASN A 85 -0.97 29.30 -6.62
C ASN A 85 0.55 29.51 -6.50
N ASN A 86 1.19 28.80 -5.58
CA ASN A 86 2.64 28.78 -5.46
C ASN A 86 3.23 27.78 -6.46
N ASP A 87 3.96 28.31 -7.44
CA ASP A 87 4.58 27.51 -8.50
C ASP A 87 5.49 26.40 -7.97
N GLY A 88 6.17 26.63 -6.83
CA GLY A 88 7.02 25.62 -6.20
C GLY A 88 6.24 24.42 -5.69
N VAL A 89 5.07 24.64 -5.09
CA VAL A 89 4.20 23.57 -4.59
C VAL A 89 3.57 22.82 -5.75
N LYS A 90 3.11 23.52 -6.80
CA LYS A 90 2.59 22.89 -8.02
C LYS A 90 3.63 21.99 -8.70
N ALA A 91 4.86 22.47 -8.86
CA ALA A 91 5.96 21.68 -9.43
C ALA A 91 6.28 20.46 -8.55
N PHE A 92 6.24 20.61 -7.23
CA PHE A 92 6.40 19.51 -6.30
C PHE A 92 5.27 18.48 -6.44
N LEU A 93 4.00 18.90 -6.47
CA LEU A 93 2.85 18.00 -6.61
C LEU A 93 2.92 17.19 -7.91
N ARG A 94 3.19 17.85 -9.04
CA ARG A 94 3.36 17.20 -10.35
C ARG A 94 4.45 16.13 -10.36
N LYS A 95 5.51 16.30 -9.56
CA LYS A 95 6.62 15.34 -9.49
C LYS A 95 6.41 14.24 -8.43
N SER A 96 5.81 14.60 -7.31
CA SER A 96 5.73 13.74 -6.12
C SER A 96 4.50 12.84 -6.17
N VAL A 97 3.33 13.35 -6.57
CA VAL A 97 2.07 12.58 -6.55
C VAL A 97 2.13 11.36 -7.48
N PRO A 98 2.59 11.48 -8.75
CA PRO A 98 2.74 10.30 -9.60
C PRO A 98 3.75 9.27 -9.05
N LYS A 99 4.78 9.70 -8.32
CA LYS A 99 5.73 8.77 -7.67
C LYS A 99 5.12 8.01 -6.50
N MET A 100 4.19 8.63 -5.79
CA MET A 100 3.47 8.04 -4.67
C MET A 100 2.40 7.05 -5.12
N PHE A 101 1.60 7.45 -6.11
CA PHE A 101 0.38 6.72 -6.48
C PHE A 101 0.48 5.94 -7.79
N GLY A 102 1.46 6.26 -8.64
CA GLY A 102 1.59 5.66 -9.97
C GLY A 102 0.58 6.26 -10.94
N ASP A 103 0.01 5.41 -11.78
CA ASP A 103 -0.89 5.80 -12.85
C ASP A 103 -2.32 6.01 -12.34
N GLY A 104 -3.08 6.89 -13.00
CA GLY A 104 -4.49 7.14 -12.66
C GLY A 104 -4.74 8.17 -11.55
N CYS A 105 -3.69 8.82 -11.05
CA CYS A 105 -3.79 9.90 -10.07
C CYS A 105 -4.08 11.29 -10.67
N GLU A 106 -4.01 11.42 -12.00
CA GLU A 106 -4.25 12.67 -12.71
C GLU A 106 -5.75 12.95 -12.87
N THR A 107 -6.13 14.23 -12.84
CA THR A 107 -7.51 14.64 -13.14
C THR A 107 -7.57 15.43 -14.46
N VAL A 108 -8.76 15.90 -14.84
CA VAL A 108 -8.93 16.75 -16.03
C VAL A 108 -8.12 18.04 -15.89
N ASP A 109 -7.94 18.52 -14.66
CA ASP A 109 -7.12 19.68 -14.36
C ASP A 109 -5.67 19.26 -14.07
N SER A 110 -4.72 19.83 -14.81
CA SER A 110 -3.27 19.50 -14.70
C SER A 110 -2.64 19.86 -13.35
N ASP A 111 -3.34 20.64 -12.54
CA ASP A 111 -2.90 21.14 -11.23
C ASP A 111 -3.58 20.42 -10.06
N VAL A 112 -4.54 19.52 -10.35
CA VAL A 112 -5.29 18.78 -9.34
C VAL A 112 -5.03 17.30 -9.52
N PHE A 113 -4.57 16.65 -8.47
CA PHE A 113 -4.34 15.21 -8.45
C PHE A 113 -5.27 14.53 -7.47
N LYS A 114 -5.72 13.32 -7.80
CA LYS A 114 -6.45 12.44 -6.89
C LYS A 114 -5.48 11.47 -6.23
N ALA A 115 -5.66 11.27 -4.93
CA ALA A 115 -4.95 10.28 -4.15
C ALA A 115 -5.52 8.87 -4.38
N ASP A 116 -5.66 8.45 -5.63
CA ASP A 116 -6.00 7.10 -6.06
C ASP A 116 -5.10 6.77 -7.26
N GLY A 117 -4.42 5.65 -7.23
CA GLY A 117 -3.55 5.26 -8.33
C GLY A 117 -3.18 3.78 -8.30
N LEU A 118 -2.70 3.33 -9.45
CA LEU A 118 -2.28 1.96 -9.72
C LEU A 118 -0.78 1.92 -9.98
N TYR A 119 -0.11 0.95 -9.39
CA TYR A 119 1.31 0.68 -9.56
C TYR A 119 1.55 -0.79 -9.85
N GLN A 120 2.35 -1.08 -10.87
CA GLN A 120 2.78 -2.44 -11.20
C GLN A 120 4.26 -2.63 -10.82
N CYS A 121 4.57 -3.74 -10.14
CA CYS A 121 5.96 -4.10 -9.84
C CYS A 121 6.60 -4.85 -11.01
N ARG A 122 7.94 -4.96 -11.01
CA ARG A 122 8.71 -5.69 -12.04
C ARG A 122 8.32 -7.17 -12.18
N LYS A 123 7.73 -7.79 -11.15
CA LYS A 123 7.25 -9.17 -11.17
C LYS A 123 5.81 -9.32 -11.69
N GLY A 124 5.16 -8.21 -12.08
CA GLY A 124 3.80 -8.20 -12.64
C GLY A 124 2.67 -8.14 -11.61
N PHE A 125 2.95 -8.00 -10.31
CA PHE A 125 1.89 -7.77 -9.32
C PHE A 125 1.42 -6.32 -9.35
N MET A 126 0.11 -6.12 -9.21
CA MET A 126 -0.52 -4.80 -9.24
C MET A 126 -0.96 -4.37 -7.83
N TYR A 127 -0.77 -3.08 -7.55
CA TYR A 127 -1.03 -2.44 -6.27
C TYR A 127 -1.87 -1.21 -6.51
N ARG A 128 -2.92 -1.02 -5.73
CA ARG A 128 -3.74 0.19 -5.76
C ARG A 128 -3.56 0.95 -4.46
N ALA A 129 -3.07 2.18 -4.56
CA ALA A 129 -2.90 3.07 -3.43
C ALA A 129 -4.04 4.09 -3.43
N ARG A 130 -4.70 4.27 -2.29
CA ARG A 130 -5.75 5.27 -2.08
C ARG A 130 -5.53 5.97 -0.75
N VAL A 131 -5.72 7.29 -0.71
CA VAL A 131 -5.71 8.04 0.55
C VAL A 131 -7.06 8.71 0.77
N LYS A 132 -7.57 8.57 1.99
CA LYS A 132 -8.70 9.31 2.51
C LYS A 132 -8.19 10.30 3.56
N VAL A 133 -8.64 11.54 3.48
CA VAL A 133 -8.34 12.58 4.47
C VAL A 133 -9.63 13.10 5.05
N GLU A 134 -9.71 13.13 6.37
CA GLU A 134 -10.80 13.70 7.14
C GLU A 134 -10.26 14.91 7.92
N ASP A 135 -10.87 16.07 7.72
CA ASP A 135 -10.59 17.26 8.51
C ASP A 135 -11.28 17.14 9.87
N LEU A 136 -10.50 17.24 10.95
CA LEU A 136 -11.01 17.36 12.31
C LEU A 136 -11.24 18.84 12.60
N ASP A 137 -12.29 19.39 11.98
CA ASP A 137 -12.77 20.74 12.23
C ASP A 137 -13.88 20.75 13.31
N GLU A 138 -14.21 21.94 13.83
CA GLU A 138 -15.20 22.15 14.90
C GLU A 138 -16.63 21.73 14.48
N ASP A 139 -16.93 21.74 13.17
CA ASP A 139 -18.27 21.46 12.60
C ASP A 139 -18.42 19.99 12.13
N SER A 140 -17.30 19.31 11.89
CA SER A 140 -17.14 18.00 11.26
C SER A 140 -17.15 16.86 12.28
N SER A 141 -16.72 17.16 13.52
CA SER A 141 -16.79 16.20 14.63
C SER A 141 -18.11 16.36 15.38
N SER A 142 -18.89 15.28 15.46
CA SER A 142 -20.11 15.21 16.29
C SER A 142 -19.86 15.45 17.79
N ALA A 143 -18.59 15.50 18.20
CA ALA A 143 -18.14 15.95 19.51
C ALA A 143 -17.23 17.17 19.34
N PRO A 144 -17.51 18.31 19.98
CA PRO A 144 -16.65 19.49 19.90
C PRO A 144 -15.27 19.15 20.50
N ILE A 145 -14.23 19.20 19.66
CA ILE A 145 -12.86 18.97 20.10
C ILE A 145 -12.42 20.20 20.91
N GLN A 146 -12.30 20.03 22.22
CA GLN A 146 -11.82 21.06 23.14
C GLN A 146 -10.40 20.73 23.58
N PHE A 147 -9.49 21.70 23.44
CA PHE A 147 -8.11 21.55 23.91
C PHE A 147 -8.00 22.09 25.32
N THR A 148 -7.51 21.25 26.23
CA THR A 148 -7.18 21.68 27.61
C THR A 148 -5.69 21.96 27.66
N ILE A 149 -5.31 23.22 27.91
CA ILE A 149 -3.90 23.60 28.09
C ILE A 149 -3.71 24.01 29.55
N GLU A 150 -2.75 23.36 30.22
CA GLU A 150 -2.30 23.76 31.55
C GLU A 150 -1.21 24.84 31.41
N LEU A 151 -1.55 26.08 31.73
CA LEU A 151 -0.59 27.19 31.75
C LEU A 151 -0.01 27.32 33.17
N PRO A 152 1.31 27.55 33.33
CA PRO A 152 1.92 27.70 34.64
C PRO A 152 1.27 28.87 35.42
N GLY A 153 0.69 28.56 36.58
CA GLY A 153 0.05 29.54 37.46
C GLY A 153 -1.42 29.88 37.13
N LYS A 154 -2.06 29.21 36.16
CA LYS A 154 -3.50 29.39 35.85
C LYS A 154 -4.27 28.07 35.94
N SER A 155 -5.56 28.15 36.24
CA SER A 155 -6.47 27.01 36.13
C SER A 155 -6.56 26.51 34.68
N LYS A 156 -6.90 25.22 34.49
CA LYS A 156 -7.11 24.59 33.18
C LYS A 156 -7.96 25.48 32.28
N GLN A 157 -7.38 25.97 31.18
CA GLN A 157 -8.09 26.78 30.20
C GLN A 157 -8.52 25.89 29.03
N TYR A 158 -9.78 26.03 28.63
CA TYR A 158 -10.37 25.35 27.49
C TYR A 158 -10.31 26.27 26.28
N PHE A 159 -9.68 25.82 25.20
CA PHE A 159 -9.59 26.55 23.94
C PHE A 159 -10.44 25.86 22.88
N LYS A 160 -11.19 26.65 22.10
CA LYS A 160 -11.86 26.19 20.89
C LYS A 160 -10.90 26.31 19.71
N ILE A 161 -11.09 25.48 18.67
CA ILE A 161 -10.19 25.45 17.50
C ILE A 161 -10.10 26.83 16.83
N LYS A 162 -11.23 27.54 16.72
CA LYS A 162 -11.28 28.90 16.18
C LYS A 162 -10.41 29.94 16.92
N ASP A 163 -10.09 29.68 18.18
CA ASP A 163 -9.28 30.57 19.01
C ASP A 163 -7.78 30.22 18.89
N LEU A 164 -7.45 29.07 18.29
CA LEU A 164 -6.10 28.54 18.18
C LEU A 164 -5.49 28.71 16.78
N VAL A 165 -6.31 28.72 15.73
CA VAL A 165 -5.83 28.81 14.34
C VAL A 165 -6.64 29.77 13.48
N PRO A 166 -6.00 30.45 12.51
CA PRO A 166 -6.72 31.18 11.47
C PRO A 166 -7.48 30.22 10.54
N LYS A 167 -8.41 30.76 9.74
CA LYS A 167 -9.12 29.98 8.72
C LYS A 167 -8.14 29.48 7.67
N ASP A 168 -8.34 28.25 7.23
CA ASP A 168 -7.59 27.64 6.14
C ASP A 168 -8.02 28.17 4.75
N SER A 169 -7.41 27.64 3.69
CA SER A 169 -7.77 27.95 2.29
C SER A 169 -9.15 27.44 1.86
N TYR A 170 -9.87 26.73 2.73
CA TYR A 170 -11.26 26.31 2.56
C TYR A 170 -12.22 27.17 3.42
N GLY A 171 -11.70 28.16 4.14
CA GLY A 171 -12.48 29.03 5.02
C GLY A 171 -12.87 28.38 6.36
N LYS A 172 -12.28 27.24 6.69
CA LYS A 172 -12.57 26.41 7.87
C LYS A 172 -11.50 26.56 8.95
N TYR A 173 -11.89 26.36 10.20
CA TYR A 173 -10.96 26.27 11.32
C TYR A 173 -10.52 24.81 11.48
N ASN A 174 -9.39 24.46 10.89
CA ASN A 174 -8.88 23.10 10.86
C ASN A 174 -7.50 23.03 11.53
N LEU A 175 -7.41 22.29 12.63
CA LEU A 175 -6.18 22.09 13.37
C LEU A 175 -5.49 20.76 13.04
N MET A 176 -6.28 19.75 12.66
CA MET A 176 -5.81 18.38 12.56
C MET A 176 -6.48 17.63 11.40
N LYS A 177 -5.67 16.90 10.63
CA LYS A 177 -6.11 16.06 9.51
C LYS A 177 -5.83 14.62 9.87
N LYS A 178 -6.87 13.80 9.84
CA LYS A 178 -6.74 12.35 9.92
C LYS A 178 -6.51 11.81 8.52
N ILE A 179 -5.34 11.22 8.31
CA ILE A 179 -4.92 10.67 7.03
C ILE A 179 -5.01 9.15 7.13
N VAL A 180 -5.75 8.53 6.20
CA VAL A 180 -5.90 7.08 6.09
C VAL A 180 -5.36 6.66 4.72
N VAL A 181 -4.19 6.04 4.72
CA VAL A 181 -3.56 5.45 3.54
C VAL A 181 -3.99 4.00 3.44
N GLN A 182 -4.55 3.61 2.29
CA GLN A 182 -4.88 2.23 1.94
C GLN A 182 -4.00 1.79 0.77
N VAL A 183 -3.34 0.63 0.91
CA VAL A 183 -2.71 -0.04 -0.23
C VAL A 183 -3.34 -1.42 -0.37
N LYS A 184 -3.96 -1.67 -1.52
CA LYS A 184 -4.53 -2.97 -1.90
C LYS A 184 -3.63 -3.68 -2.91
N TRP A 185 -3.55 -5.01 -2.84
CA TRP A 185 -2.80 -5.81 -3.81
C TRP A 185 -3.42 -7.18 -4.01
N SER A 186 -3.21 -7.74 -5.20
CA SER A 186 -3.58 -9.12 -5.54
C SER A 186 -2.39 -10.05 -5.37
N ASN A 187 -2.64 -11.29 -4.98
CA ASN A 187 -1.62 -12.36 -5.01
C ASN A 187 -1.50 -13.01 -6.41
N SER A 188 -2.32 -12.56 -7.36
CA SER A 188 -2.29 -12.98 -8.76
C SER A 188 -1.61 -11.90 -9.60
N LYS A 189 -0.76 -12.32 -10.53
CA LYS A 189 -0.05 -11.38 -11.42
C LYS A 189 -1.03 -10.79 -12.44
N ASN A 190 -0.84 -9.51 -12.75
CA ASN A 190 -1.62 -8.75 -13.73
C ASN A 190 -3.13 -8.70 -13.47
N VAL A 191 -3.57 -8.92 -12.23
CA VAL A 191 -4.96 -8.74 -11.81
C VAL A 191 -5.08 -7.46 -10.99
N ASP A 192 -6.01 -6.57 -11.35
CA ASP A 192 -6.25 -5.36 -10.58
C ASP A 192 -6.84 -5.77 -9.22
N PRO A 193 -6.25 -5.35 -8.09
CA PRO A 193 -6.80 -5.65 -6.77
C PRO A 193 -8.22 -5.12 -6.53
N LYS A 194 -8.77 -4.28 -7.41
CA LYS A 194 -10.18 -3.89 -7.38
C LYS A 194 -11.10 -5.03 -7.82
N ASP A 195 -10.65 -5.84 -8.77
CA ASP A 195 -11.44 -6.92 -9.39
C ASP A 195 -11.15 -8.29 -8.77
N ASP A 196 -10.09 -8.41 -7.96
CA ASP A 196 -9.74 -9.63 -7.23
C ASP A 196 -10.51 -9.74 -5.89
N PRO A 197 -11.40 -10.75 -5.72
CA PRO A 197 -12.11 -10.98 -4.46
C PRO A 197 -11.18 -11.42 -3.32
N HIS A 198 -9.97 -11.89 -3.63
CA HIS A 198 -8.96 -12.31 -2.65
C HIS A 198 -7.85 -11.26 -2.48
N ALA A 199 -8.08 -10.02 -2.93
CA ALA A 199 -7.16 -8.92 -2.72
C ALA A 199 -6.95 -8.67 -1.22
N LYS A 200 -5.70 -8.44 -0.85
CA LYS A 200 -5.32 -8.01 0.49
C LYS A 200 -5.24 -6.49 0.55
N SER A 201 -5.41 -5.94 1.74
CA SER A 201 -5.28 -4.50 1.98
C SER A 201 -4.59 -4.20 3.29
N ILE A 202 -3.73 -3.20 3.29
CA ILE A 202 -3.16 -2.60 4.49
C ILE A 202 -3.66 -1.17 4.63
N PHE A 203 -3.87 -0.77 5.89
CA PHE A 203 -4.26 0.58 6.25
C PHE A 203 -3.21 1.18 7.18
N LEU A 204 -2.77 2.40 6.88
CA LEU A 204 -2.00 3.23 7.79
C LEU A 204 -2.84 4.44 8.13
N VAL A 205 -2.92 4.74 9.42
CA VAL A 205 -3.63 5.93 9.92
C VAL A 205 -2.61 6.80 10.63
N GLY A 206 -2.65 8.10 10.36
CA GLY A 206 -1.96 9.06 11.20
C GLY A 206 -2.64 10.41 11.19
N PHE A 207 -2.17 11.24 12.10
CA PHE A 207 -2.72 12.54 12.35
C PHE A 207 -1.63 13.56 12.06
N LYS A 208 -1.94 14.51 11.19
CA LYS A 208 -1.11 15.67 10.94
C LYS A 208 -1.78 16.87 11.59
N SER A 209 -1.02 17.74 12.23
CA SER A 209 -1.53 18.97 12.84
C SER A 209 -0.78 20.19 12.32
N ASP A 210 -1.50 21.29 12.15
CA ASP A 210 -0.96 22.60 11.81
C ASP A 210 -0.86 23.45 13.09
N LEU A 211 0.12 23.09 13.93
CA LEU A 211 0.47 23.82 15.13
C LEU A 211 1.79 24.53 14.84
N GLU A 212 1.75 25.65 14.13
CA GLU A 212 2.87 26.59 14.12
C GLU A 212 2.95 27.21 15.53
N GLY A 213 4.04 26.92 16.24
CA GLY A 213 4.39 27.54 17.52
C GLY A 213 5.21 28.80 17.32
#